data_AF-G3MRC6-F1
#
_entry.id   AF-G3MRC6-F1
#
_cell.length_a   1.000
_cell.length_b   1.000
_cell.length_c   1.000
_cell.angle_alpha   90.00
_cell.angle_beta   90.00
_cell.angle_gamma   90.00
#
_symmetry.space_group_name_H-M   'P 1'
#
loop_
_entity.id
_entity.type
_entity.pdbx_description
1 polymer ?
#
loop_
_entity_poly.entity_id
_entity_poly.type
_entity_poly.pdbx_seq_one_letter_code
_entity_poly.pdbx_strand_id
1 'polypeptide(L)'
;MSGFLRLIAVCLVLGVAQGYDNATYPEKIVWPQIYLFGDSLTQYSFSPDGYWGSIVADAFSRKCDVVVRGYGGYNTRMCKHVLRRVLSPDDAKHVAAFVIMLGSNDGLEPEHRGRTHVPLLEYEANLEEMVDYLKSSGVPEKKVIFVTPPPVDEGRWAHLRGPTGGPTVVFKSIEKYANACVKLGKRRGIAVVDAFHGLQQNGNWKRFLSDGVHFSRAGSERFSQLLLPTLKKVVGPVPRIFKDYRDLDRNNVGKSINEWKPSN
;
A
#
# COMPACT_ATOMS: atom_id res chain seq x y z
N MET A 1 1.92 7.62 70.89
CA MET A 1 0.81 7.89 69.96
C MET A 1 1.42 8.53 68.71
N SER A 2 1.28 8.08 67.46
CA SER A 2 0.42 7.08 66.83
C SER A 2 1.20 6.41 65.70
N GLY A 3 1.13 5.07 65.61
CA GLY A 3 1.73 4.31 64.52
C GLY A 3 0.89 4.36 63.24
N PHE A 4 1.57 4.23 62.11
CA PHE A 4 0.98 3.76 60.86
C PHE A 4 1.90 2.68 60.30
N LEU A 5 1.64 1.43 60.70
CA LEU A 5 2.16 0.25 60.01
C LEU A 5 1.37 0.12 58.69
N ARG A 6 2.05 0.24 57.54
CA ARG A 6 1.48 -0.16 56.26
C ARG A 6 1.49 -1.69 56.19
N LEU A 7 0.32 -2.33 56.23
CA LEU A 7 0.16 -3.73 55.87
C LEU A 7 0.54 -3.90 54.39
N ILE A 8 1.59 -4.67 54.12
CA ILE A 8 1.85 -5.20 52.78
C ILE A 8 1.05 -6.50 52.67
N ALA A 9 -0.05 -6.47 51.92
CA ALA A 9 -0.76 -7.67 51.53
C ALA A 9 0.04 -8.37 50.42
N VAL A 10 0.77 -9.42 50.78
CA VAL A 10 1.36 -10.35 49.81
C VAL A 10 0.25 -11.27 49.34
N CYS A 11 -0.34 -10.98 48.18
CA CYS A 11 -1.16 -11.95 47.47
C CYS A 11 -0.27 -13.09 46.96
N LEU A 12 -0.15 -14.15 47.75
CA LEU A 12 0.32 -15.44 47.27
C LEU A 12 -0.75 -16.01 46.33
N VAL A 13 -0.57 -15.78 45.03
CA VAL A 13 -1.29 -16.54 44.01
C VAL A 13 -0.66 -17.92 43.99
N LEU A 14 -1.28 -18.88 44.68
CA LEU A 14 -1.02 -20.29 44.48
C LEU A 14 -1.46 -20.63 43.06
N GLY A 15 -0.50 -20.61 42.13
CA GLY A 15 -0.69 -21.07 40.77
C GLY A 15 -1.05 -22.55 40.79
N VAL A 16 -2.34 -22.84 40.63
CA VAL A 16 -2.77 -24.16 40.18
C VAL A 16 -2.29 -24.26 38.74
N ALA A 17 -1.16 -24.92 38.53
CA ALA A 17 -0.73 -25.34 37.21
C ALA A 17 -1.72 -26.39 36.71
N GLN A 18 -2.86 -25.93 36.17
CA GLN A 18 -3.64 -26.75 35.26
C GLN A 18 -2.77 -26.94 34.03
N GLY A 19 -2.35 -28.18 33.81
CA GLY A 19 -1.65 -28.60 32.61
C GLY A 19 -2.44 -28.18 31.39
N TYR A 20 -2.00 -27.10 30.74
CA TYR A 20 -2.27 -26.92 29.34
C TYR A 20 -1.47 -28.00 28.64
N ASP A 21 -2.17 -29.04 28.19
CA ASP A 21 -1.64 -29.96 27.18
C ASP A 21 -0.91 -29.11 26.13
N ASN A 22 0.34 -29.48 25.86
CA ASN A 22 1.12 -28.97 24.73
C ASN A 22 0.46 -29.45 23.43
N ALA A 23 -0.75 -28.98 23.14
CA ALA A 23 -1.39 -29.16 21.86
C ALA A 23 -0.52 -28.42 20.84
N THR A 24 0.24 -29.17 20.06
CA THR A 24 0.97 -28.68 18.90
C THR A 24 -0.07 -28.19 17.88
N TYR A 25 -0.40 -26.90 17.95
CA TYR A 25 -1.19 -26.26 16.92
C TYR A 25 -0.49 -26.42 15.57
N PRO A 26 -1.24 -26.65 14.47
CA PRO A 26 -0.66 -26.70 13.13
C PRO A 26 0.06 -25.39 12.81
N GLU A 27 1.10 -25.48 11.97
CA GLU A 27 1.88 -24.31 11.58
C GLU A 27 1.00 -23.23 10.94
N LYS A 28 1.21 -21.98 11.33
CA LYS A 28 0.46 -20.85 10.79
C LYS A 28 0.77 -20.67 9.31
N ILE A 29 -0.27 -20.60 8.47
CA ILE A 29 -0.10 -20.22 7.06
C ILE A 29 0.33 -18.76 6.96
N VAL A 30 1.47 -18.52 6.32
CA VAL A 30 1.91 -17.18 5.96
C VAL A 30 1.39 -16.83 4.57
N TRP A 31 0.66 -15.73 4.49
CA TRP A 31 0.02 -15.29 3.26
C TRP A 31 1.02 -14.48 2.42
N PRO A 32 1.08 -14.68 1.09
CA PRO A 32 1.73 -13.71 0.22
C PRO A 32 1.12 -12.32 0.41
N GLN A 33 1.92 -11.27 0.36
CA GLN A 33 1.51 -9.91 0.71
C GLN A 33 1.65 -8.95 -0.47
N ILE A 34 0.60 -8.17 -0.73
CA ILE A 34 0.62 -7.05 -1.66
C ILE A 34 0.73 -5.77 -0.84
N TYR A 35 1.86 -5.09 -0.94
CA TYR A 35 2.06 -3.80 -0.28
C TYR A 35 1.55 -2.67 -1.17
N LEU A 36 0.73 -1.79 -0.58
CA LEU A 36 0.30 -0.54 -1.16
C LEU A 36 1.01 0.59 -0.39
N PHE A 37 2.01 1.20 -1.00
CA PHE A 37 2.88 2.20 -0.37
C PHE A 37 2.76 3.56 -1.07
N GLY A 38 2.59 4.64 -0.32
CA GLY A 38 2.46 5.97 -0.94
C GLY A 38 1.98 7.08 -0.01
N ASP A 39 1.32 8.07 -0.62
CA ASP A 39 0.80 9.25 0.06
C ASP A 39 -0.68 9.10 0.49
N SER A 40 -1.45 10.20 0.52
CA SER A 40 -2.88 10.21 0.85
C SER A 40 -3.72 9.39 -0.13
N LEU A 41 -3.36 9.31 -1.42
CA LEU A 41 -4.06 8.47 -2.39
C LEU A 41 -3.99 6.98 -2.01
N THR A 42 -2.88 6.58 -1.37
CA THR A 42 -2.71 5.25 -0.79
C THR A 42 -3.35 5.13 0.58
N GLN A 43 -3.25 6.15 1.44
CA GLN A 43 -3.86 6.13 2.77
C GLN A 43 -5.38 5.93 2.68
N TYR A 44 -6.02 6.58 1.71
CA TYR A 44 -7.47 6.53 1.51
C TYR A 44 -7.91 5.35 0.65
N SER A 45 -7.03 4.41 0.30
CA SER A 45 -7.34 3.27 -0.56
C SER A 45 -8.42 2.32 -0.02
N PHE A 46 -8.73 2.38 1.28
CA PHE A 46 -9.83 1.65 1.92
C PHE A 46 -10.96 2.57 2.42
N SER A 47 -10.87 3.88 2.19
CA SER A 47 -11.96 4.80 2.50
C SER A 47 -13.16 4.56 1.57
N PRO A 48 -14.38 4.99 1.93
CA PRO A 48 -15.57 4.78 1.09
C PRO A 48 -15.44 5.32 -0.35
N ASP A 49 -14.81 6.48 -0.53
CA ASP A 49 -14.61 7.08 -1.85
C ASP A 49 -13.33 6.58 -2.52
N GLY A 50 -12.28 6.34 -1.74
CA GLY A 50 -10.99 5.93 -2.25
C GLY A 50 -10.89 4.44 -2.60
N TYR A 51 -11.56 3.51 -1.90
CA TYR A 51 -11.74 2.02 -2.00
C TYR A 51 -11.02 1.13 -3.06
N TRP A 52 -10.04 1.61 -3.82
CA TRP A 52 -9.29 0.86 -4.82
C TRP A 52 -8.44 -0.24 -4.16
N GLY A 53 -8.01 -0.02 -2.91
CA GLY A 53 -7.37 -1.03 -2.07
C GLY A 53 -8.35 -2.16 -1.71
N SER A 54 -9.62 -1.84 -1.49
CA SER A 54 -10.68 -2.84 -1.30
C SER A 54 -10.93 -3.65 -2.57
N ILE A 55 -10.91 -3.01 -3.75
CA ILE A 55 -10.98 -3.72 -5.04
C ILE A 55 -9.78 -4.67 -5.22
N VAL A 56 -8.58 -4.25 -4.85
CA VAL A 56 -7.39 -5.12 -4.85
C VAL A 56 -7.57 -6.29 -3.88
N ALA A 57 -8.03 -6.04 -2.66
CA ALA A 57 -8.25 -7.09 -1.67
C ALA A 57 -9.28 -8.13 -2.13
N ASP A 58 -10.37 -7.70 -2.75
CA ASP A 58 -11.36 -8.60 -3.35
C ASP A 58 -10.76 -9.46 -4.47
N ALA A 59 -10.01 -8.85 -5.39
CA ALA A 59 -9.37 -9.53 -6.51
C ALA A 59 -8.35 -10.62 -6.09
N PHE A 60 -7.77 -10.50 -4.89
CA PHE A 60 -6.82 -11.44 -4.31
C PHE A 60 -7.37 -12.14 -3.05
N SER A 61 -8.70 -12.16 -2.88
CA SER A 61 -9.35 -12.84 -1.76
C SER A 61 -8.96 -14.32 -1.69
N ARG A 62 -8.62 -14.77 -0.48
CA ARG A 62 -8.04 -16.09 -0.21
C ARG A 62 -6.76 -16.40 -1.00
N LYS A 63 -5.98 -15.39 -1.38
CA LYS A 63 -4.70 -15.58 -2.08
C LYS A 63 -3.59 -14.74 -1.48
N CYS A 64 -3.84 -13.46 -1.26
CA CYS A 64 -2.86 -12.54 -0.70
C CYS A 64 -3.50 -11.65 0.38
N ASP A 65 -2.69 -11.28 1.37
CA ASP A 65 -2.99 -10.13 2.23
C ASP A 65 -2.70 -8.82 1.48
N VAL A 66 -3.51 -7.79 1.72
CA VAL A 66 -3.26 -6.43 1.20
C VAL A 66 -2.84 -5.54 2.36
N VAL A 67 -1.60 -5.05 2.33
CA VAL A 67 -0.98 -4.29 3.41
C VAL A 67 -0.84 -2.82 2.97
N VAL A 68 -1.62 -1.93 3.59
CA VAL A 68 -1.58 -0.49 3.27
C VAL A 68 -0.61 0.26 4.16
N ARG A 69 0.24 1.07 3.53
CA ARG A 69 1.24 1.95 4.13
C ARG A 69 1.24 3.29 3.37
N GLY A 70 0.11 4.00 3.48
CA GLY A 70 -0.10 5.32 2.90
C GLY A 70 -0.02 6.43 3.95
N TYR A 71 0.59 7.55 3.59
CA TYR A 71 0.87 8.66 4.52
C TYR A 71 0.50 10.01 3.90
N GLY A 72 -0.62 10.58 4.34
CA GLY A 72 -1.16 11.81 3.81
C GLY A 72 -0.18 12.99 3.91
N GLY A 73 0.04 13.68 2.79
CA GLY A 73 0.98 14.79 2.68
C GLY A 73 2.46 14.41 2.54
N TYR A 74 2.80 13.10 2.55
CA TYR A 74 4.19 12.66 2.39
C TYR A 74 4.60 12.69 0.92
N ASN A 75 5.89 12.97 0.69
CA ASN A 75 6.55 12.95 -0.62
C ASN A 75 7.66 11.89 -0.62
N THR A 76 8.38 11.74 -1.74
CA THR A 76 9.46 10.75 -1.85
C THR A 76 10.61 10.99 -0.87
N ARG A 77 10.94 12.24 -0.56
CA ARG A 77 11.99 12.61 0.39
C ARG A 77 11.71 12.05 1.79
N MET A 78 10.43 12.03 2.21
CA MET A 78 10.02 11.45 3.48
C MET A 78 9.86 9.93 3.38
N CYS A 79 9.16 9.47 2.34
CA CYS A 79 8.79 8.06 2.19
C CYS A 79 9.99 7.13 2.07
N LYS A 80 11.12 7.55 1.50
CA LYS A 80 12.33 6.72 1.47
C LYS A 80 12.85 6.33 2.86
N HIS A 81 12.66 7.20 3.85
CA HIS A 81 13.02 6.90 5.24
C HIS A 81 11.96 6.06 5.94
N VAL A 82 10.68 6.32 5.65
CA VAL A 82 9.56 5.53 6.17
C VAL A 82 9.65 4.09 5.70
N LEU A 83 9.98 3.87 4.42
CA LEU A 83 10.10 2.54 3.83
C LEU A 83 11.05 1.63 4.62
N ARG A 84 12.18 2.20 5.08
CA ARG A 84 13.18 1.49 5.90
C ARG A 84 12.69 1.05 7.28
N ARG A 85 11.54 1.56 7.70
CA ARG A 85 10.88 1.27 8.99
C ARG A 85 9.63 0.41 8.82
N VAL A 86 9.21 0.19 7.57
CA VAL A 86 7.94 -0.47 7.23
C VAL A 86 8.14 -1.89 6.74
N LEU A 87 9.26 -2.15 6.04
CA LEU A 87 9.54 -3.46 5.47
C LEU A 87 10.86 -3.98 6.03
N SER A 88 10.81 -5.07 6.77
CA SER A 88 12.01 -5.81 7.19
C SER A 88 12.41 -6.87 6.14
N PRO A 89 13.64 -7.41 6.21
CA PRO A 89 14.03 -8.56 5.40
C PRO A 89 13.15 -9.80 5.61
N ASP A 90 12.53 -9.95 6.79
CA ASP A 90 11.59 -11.05 7.04
C ASP A 90 10.26 -10.81 6.32
N ASP A 91 9.74 -9.58 6.33
CA ASP A 91 8.54 -9.23 5.56
C ASP A 91 8.75 -9.43 4.06
N ALA A 92 9.94 -9.07 3.56
CA ALA A 92 10.31 -9.16 2.15
C ALA A 92 10.15 -10.58 1.56
N LYS A 93 10.34 -11.62 2.37
CA LYS A 93 10.18 -13.04 1.97
C LYS A 93 8.76 -13.36 1.48
N HIS A 94 7.77 -12.60 1.95
CA HIS A 94 6.37 -12.85 1.68
C HIS A 94 5.77 -11.86 0.67
N VAL A 95 6.56 -10.92 0.13
CA VAL A 95 6.07 -9.90 -0.81
C VAL A 95 5.73 -10.52 -2.16
N ALA A 96 4.43 -10.54 -2.48
CA ALA A 96 3.89 -10.94 -3.77
C ALA A 96 3.89 -9.81 -4.80
N ALA A 97 3.78 -8.56 -4.34
CA ALA A 97 3.96 -7.33 -5.11
C ALA A 97 4.15 -6.14 -4.17
N PHE A 98 4.90 -5.12 -4.61
CA PHE A 98 5.11 -3.87 -3.88
C PHE A 98 4.77 -2.68 -4.78
N VAL A 99 3.64 -2.03 -4.53
CA VAL A 99 3.13 -0.91 -5.32
C VAL A 99 3.56 0.40 -4.66
N ILE A 100 4.27 1.25 -5.40
CA ILE A 100 4.67 2.60 -4.97
C ILE A 100 3.88 3.63 -5.79
N MET A 101 3.07 4.44 -5.11
CA MET A 101 2.33 5.56 -5.71
C MET A 101 2.69 6.86 -4.96
N LEU A 102 3.61 7.63 -5.55
CA LEU A 102 4.14 8.89 -5.03
C LEU A 102 4.35 9.86 -6.21
N GLY A 103 4.58 11.14 -5.92
CA GLY A 103 4.78 12.19 -6.92
C GLY A 103 3.74 13.29 -6.88
N SER A 104 2.56 13.04 -6.30
CA SER A 104 1.47 14.03 -6.23
C SER A 104 1.86 15.22 -5.35
N ASN A 105 2.52 14.95 -4.22
CA ASN A 105 3.03 15.99 -3.32
C ASN A 105 4.37 16.56 -3.79
N ASP A 106 5.23 15.72 -4.39
CA ASP A 106 6.53 16.10 -4.92
C ASP A 106 6.41 17.18 -6.01
N GLY A 107 5.42 17.02 -6.90
CA GLY A 107 5.14 17.92 -8.02
C GLY A 107 4.26 19.13 -7.70
N LEU A 108 3.97 19.39 -6.43
CA LEU A 108 3.36 20.66 -6.03
C LEU A 108 4.32 21.82 -6.34
N GLU A 109 3.78 23.02 -6.54
CA GLU A 109 4.65 24.18 -6.76
C GLU A 109 5.48 24.47 -5.50
N PRO A 110 6.70 25.02 -5.65
CA PRO A 110 7.50 25.48 -4.52
C PRO A 110 6.75 26.59 -3.76
N GLU A 111 5.98 26.22 -2.76
CA GLU A 111 5.24 27.17 -1.93
C GLU A 111 6.12 27.86 -0.90
N HIS A 112 5.69 29.04 -0.47
CA HIS A 112 6.25 29.78 0.66
C HIS A 112 6.27 28.98 1.99
N ARG A 113 5.51 27.88 2.11
CA ARG A 113 5.48 27.00 3.30
C ARG A 113 6.30 25.70 3.17
N GLY A 114 6.93 25.46 2.01
CA GLY A 114 8.19 24.72 1.87
C GLY A 114 8.29 23.24 2.27
N ARG A 115 7.21 22.48 2.49
CA ARG A 115 7.33 21.12 3.05
C ARG A 115 7.10 19.96 2.06
N THR A 116 6.35 20.16 0.99
CA THR A 116 5.88 19.05 0.14
C THR A 116 6.61 18.92 -1.20
N HIS A 117 7.02 20.04 -1.82
CA HIS A 117 7.77 20.00 -3.09
C HIS A 117 9.11 19.26 -2.96
N VAL A 118 9.40 18.44 -3.97
CA VAL A 118 10.68 17.73 -4.13
C VAL A 118 11.14 17.93 -5.57
N PRO A 119 12.32 18.56 -5.83
CA PRO A 119 12.81 18.76 -7.18
C PRO A 119 12.85 17.47 -8.01
N LEU A 120 12.55 17.56 -9.31
CA LEU A 120 12.38 16.39 -10.18
C LEU A 120 13.55 15.39 -10.15
N LEU A 121 14.80 15.89 -10.13
CA LEU A 121 15.99 15.04 -10.04
C LEU A 121 16.07 14.30 -8.70
N GLU A 122 15.69 14.97 -7.62
CA GLU A 122 15.64 14.35 -6.29
C GLU A 122 14.50 13.34 -6.19
N TYR A 123 13.35 13.61 -6.81
CA TYR A 123 12.24 12.66 -6.90
C TYR A 123 12.65 11.37 -7.61
N GLU A 124 13.33 11.45 -8.77
CA GLU A 124 13.86 10.27 -9.47
C GLU A 124 14.88 9.52 -8.59
N ALA A 125 15.83 10.23 -7.97
CA ALA A 125 16.84 9.63 -7.10
C ALA A 125 16.21 8.95 -5.87
N ASN A 126 15.19 9.54 -5.26
CA ASN A 126 14.49 8.97 -4.11
C ASN A 126 13.71 7.70 -4.51
N LEU A 127 13.09 7.67 -5.70
CA LEU A 127 12.45 6.45 -6.22
C LEU A 127 13.48 5.35 -6.49
N GLU A 128 14.62 5.68 -7.09
CA GLU A 128 15.74 4.74 -7.28
C GLU A 128 16.24 4.18 -5.94
N GLU A 129 16.44 5.03 -4.94
CA GLU A 129 16.87 4.63 -3.59
C GLU A 129 15.87 3.68 -2.92
N MET A 130 14.56 3.92 -3.08
CA MET A 130 13.51 3.04 -2.55
C MET A 130 13.54 1.66 -3.22
N VAL A 131 13.74 1.59 -4.53
CA VAL A 131 13.88 0.32 -5.25
C VAL A 131 15.13 -0.43 -4.79
N ASP A 132 16.25 0.26 -4.66
CA ASP A 132 17.51 -0.34 -4.22
C ASP A 132 17.39 -0.89 -2.80
N TYR A 133 16.69 -0.17 -1.92
CA TYR A 133 16.38 -0.65 -0.58
C TYR A 133 15.51 -1.92 -0.60
N LEU A 134 14.42 -1.93 -1.37
CA LEU A 134 13.54 -3.10 -1.53
C LEU A 134 14.31 -4.32 -2.01
N LYS A 135 15.16 -4.13 -3.02
CA LYS A 135 16.04 -5.18 -3.55
C LYS A 135 17.01 -5.69 -2.50
N SER A 136 17.67 -4.79 -1.78
CA SER A 136 18.62 -5.16 -0.72
C SER A 136 17.95 -5.90 0.44
N SER A 137 16.65 -5.63 0.67
CA SER A 137 15.84 -6.31 1.70
C SER A 137 15.31 -7.67 1.23
N GLY A 138 15.44 -8.01 -0.06
CA GLY A 138 15.03 -9.30 -0.61
C GLY A 138 13.80 -9.26 -1.52
N VAL A 139 13.20 -8.09 -1.79
CA VAL A 139 12.09 -7.95 -2.75
C VAL A 139 12.67 -7.82 -4.17
N PRO A 140 12.43 -8.77 -5.09
CA PRO A 140 12.94 -8.67 -6.45
C PRO A 140 12.37 -7.45 -7.18
N GLU A 141 13.16 -6.75 -8.01
CA GLU A 141 12.69 -5.57 -8.76
C GLU A 141 11.46 -5.88 -9.64
N LYS A 142 11.36 -7.12 -10.18
CA LYS A 142 10.19 -7.59 -10.95
C LYS A 142 8.88 -7.66 -10.14
N LYS A 143 8.96 -7.57 -8.81
CA LYS A 143 7.82 -7.52 -7.87
C LYS A 143 7.43 -6.09 -7.50
N VAL A 144 8.22 -5.09 -7.89
CA VAL A 144 7.91 -3.68 -7.68
C VAL A 144 7.05 -3.17 -8.84
N ILE A 145 6.07 -2.35 -8.52
CA ILE A 145 5.23 -1.63 -9.48
C ILE A 145 5.27 -0.16 -9.13
N PHE A 146 5.63 0.68 -10.09
CA PHE A 146 5.40 2.11 -9.98
C PHE A 146 4.02 2.48 -10.50
N VAL A 147 3.37 3.40 -9.80
CA VAL A 147 2.16 4.09 -10.25
C VAL A 147 2.51 5.56 -10.38
N THR A 148 2.26 6.15 -11.55
CA THR A 148 2.46 7.59 -11.75
C THR A 148 1.48 8.39 -10.88
N PRO A 149 1.84 9.61 -10.40
CA PRO A 149 0.84 10.47 -9.79
C PRO A 149 -0.32 10.71 -10.78
N PRO A 150 -1.59 10.62 -10.34
CA PRO A 150 -2.74 10.84 -11.21
C PRO A 150 -2.82 12.30 -11.69
N PRO A 151 -3.62 12.62 -12.73
CA PRO A 151 -3.81 14.00 -13.13
C PRO A 151 -4.59 14.76 -12.05
N VAL A 152 -4.51 16.08 -12.09
CA VAL A 152 -5.09 16.98 -11.09
C VAL A 152 -6.01 18.01 -11.73
N ASP A 153 -7.13 18.33 -11.06
CA ASP A 153 -8.05 19.38 -11.47
C ASP A 153 -7.81 20.65 -10.64
N GLU A 154 -6.92 21.51 -11.16
CA GLU A 154 -6.48 22.75 -10.52
C GLU A 154 -7.67 23.64 -10.10
N GLY A 155 -8.67 23.75 -10.99
CA GLY A 155 -9.84 24.59 -10.77
C GLY A 155 -10.72 24.08 -9.62
N ARG A 156 -10.98 22.77 -9.57
CA ARG A 156 -11.75 22.16 -8.47
C ARG A 156 -10.99 22.25 -7.15
N TRP A 157 -9.68 21.98 -7.18
CA TRP A 157 -8.84 22.09 -6.00
C TRP A 157 -8.84 23.51 -5.42
N ALA A 158 -8.58 24.52 -6.25
CA ALA A 158 -8.61 25.92 -5.84
C ALA A 158 -9.99 26.36 -5.33
N HIS A 159 -11.07 25.92 -5.99
CA HIS A 159 -12.44 26.23 -5.57
C HIS A 159 -12.77 25.70 -4.18
N LEU A 160 -12.41 24.44 -3.87
CA LEU A 160 -12.72 23.80 -2.60
C LEU A 160 -11.84 24.27 -1.44
N ARG A 161 -10.61 24.69 -1.72
CA ARG A 161 -9.68 25.16 -0.69
C ARG A 161 -9.77 26.66 -0.44
N GLY A 162 -10.27 27.43 -1.40
CA GLY A 162 -10.41 28.87 -1.30
C GLY A 162 -9.07 29.63 -1.32
N PRO A 163 -9.09 30.98 -1.21
CA PRO A 163 -7.92 31.83 -1.46
C PRO A 163 -6.73 31.63 -0.51
N THR A 164 -6.96 31.01 0.66
CA THR A 164 -5.95 30.80 1.71
C THR A 164 -5.69 29.33 2.01
N GLY A 165 -6.30 28.42 1.26
CA GLY A 165 -6.31 27.00 1.59
C GLY A 165 -5.40 26.16 0.71
N GLY A 166 -4.62 25.30 1.36
CA GLY A 166 -3.93 24.17 0.75
C GLY A 166 -2.79 24.53 -0.21
N PRO A 167 -2.06 23.50 -0.66
CA PRO A 167 -0.97 23.67 -1.60
C PRO A 167 -1.39 24.07 -3.00
N THR A 168 -0.50 24.73 -3.76
CA THR A 168 -0.71 25.03 -5.18
C THR A 168 -0.39 23.80 -6.02
N VAL A 169 -1.43 23.33 -6.71
CA VAL A 169 -1.38 22.15 -7.58
C VAL A 169 -1.39 22.61 -9.03
N VAL A 170 -0.44 22.14 -9.84
CA VAL A 170 -0.34 22.49 -11.27
C VAL A 170 -0.24 21.22 -12.10
N PHE A 171 -1.20 21.03 -13.01
CA PHE A 171 -1.32 19.89 -13.93
C PHE A 171 -0.03 19.64 -14.69
N LYS A 172 0.55 20.70 -15.28
CA LYS A 172 1.81 20.62 -16.02
C LYS A 172 3.01 20.29 -15.14
N SER A 173 2.96 20.58 -13.85
CA SER A 173 3.99 20.14 -12.92
C SER A 173 3.84 18.64 -12.66
N ILE A 174 2.64 18.17 -12.28
CA ILE A 174 2.37 16.74 -12.04
C ILE A 174 2.69 15.87 -13.28
N GLU A 175 2.40 16.35 -14.49
CA GLU A 175 2.74 15.69 -15.75
C GLU A 175 4.25 15.39 -15.86
N LYS A 176 5.11 16.31 -15.40
CA LYS A 176 6.58 16.11 -15.42
C LYS A 176 6.99 14.95 -14.51
N TYR A 177 6.40 14.85 -13.31
CA TYR A 177 6.70 13.78 -12.35
C TYR A 177 6.14 12.43 -12.82
N ALA A 178 4.97 12.43 -13.46
CA ALA A 178 4.43 11.23 -14.11
C ALA A 178 5.37 10.72 -15.21
N ASN A 179 5.81 11.61 -16.10
CA ASN A 179 6.75 11.24 -17.17
C ASN A 179 8.10 10.75 -16.65
N ALA A 180 8.64 11.38 -15.60
CA ALA A 180 9.87 10.95 -14.95
C ALA A 180 9.72 9.53 -14.34
N CYS A 181 8.59 9.25 -13.68
CA CYS A 181 8.27 7.94 -13.12
C CYS A 181 8.20 6.84 -14.20
N VAL A 182 7.50 7.11 -15.32
CA VAL A 182 7.45 6.20 -16.47
C VAL A 182 8.84 5.94 -17.04
N LYS A 183 9.63 7.01 -17.26
CA LYS A 183 10.98 6.92 -17.79
C LYS A 183 11.87 6.07 -16.87
N LEU A 184 11.82 6.32 -15.57
CA LEU A 184 12.58 5.56 -14.58
C LEU A 184 12.19 4.08 -14.58
N GLY A 185 10.90 3.76 -14.53
CA GLY A 185 10.45 2.38 -14.55
C GLY A 185 10.92 1.63 -15.80
N LYS A 186 10.86 2.28 -16.97
CA LYS A 186 11.41 1.72 -18.22
C LYS A 186 12.93 1.50 -18.14
N ARG A 187 13.70 2.46 -17.59
CA ARG A 187 15.16 2.32 -17.43
C ARG A 187 15.54 1.14 -16.53
N ARG A 188 14.77 0.89 -15.47
CA ARG A 188 15.01 -0.17 -14.48
C ARG A 188 14.35 -1.52 -14.81
N GLY A 189 13.52 -1.57 -15.85
CA GLY A 189 12.72 -2.77 -16.15
C GLY A 189 11.61 -3.05 -15.12
N ILE A 190 11.18 -2.02 -14.39
CA ILE A 190 10.10 -2.07 -13.40
C ILE A 190 8.77 -1.84 -14.10
N ALA A 191 7.74 -2.59 -13.70
CA ALA A 191 6.41 -2.40 -14.24
C ALA A 191 5.84 -1.03 -13.82
N VAL A 192 5.25 -0.30 -14.77
CA VAL A 192 4.64 1.01 -14.51
C VAL A 192 3.16 0.99 -14.89
N VAL A 193 2.32 1.49 -13.99
CA VAL A 193 0.92 1.83 -14.25
C VAL A 193 0.83 3.34 -14.41
N ASP A 194 0.58 3.78 -15.64
CA ASP A 194 0.47 5.21 -15.95
C ASP A 194 -0.94 5.72 -15.66
N ALA A 195 -1.19 6.06 -14.39
CA ALA A 195 -2.45 6.63 -13.94
C ALA A 195 -2.68 8.04 -14.52
N PHE A 196 -1.63 8.84 -14.67
CA PHE A 196 -1.70 10.18 -15.24
C PHE A 196 -2.40 10.19 -16.60
N HIS A 197 -1.85 9.45 -17.57
CA HIS A 197 -2.42 9.42 -18.93
C HIS A 197 -3.60 8.44 -19.02
N GLY A 198 -3.58 7.32 -18.30
CA GLY A 198 -4.62 6.29 -18.38
C GLY A 198 -6.00 6.74 -17.90
N LEU A 199 -6.07 7.63 -16.91
CA LEU A 199 -7.33 8.25 -16.49
C LEU A 199 -7.87 9.23 -17.54
N GLN A 200 -6.98 9.98 -18.19
CA GLN A 200 -7.31 11.01 -19.19
C GLN A 200 -7.82 10.45 -20.53
N GLN A 201 -7.66 9.14 -20.78
CA GLN A 201 -8.28 8.47 -21.92
C GLN A 201 -9.82 8.59 -21.92
N ASN A 202 -10.42 8.93 -20.77
CA ASN A 202 -11.82 9.35 -20.70
C ASN A 202 -11.90 10.88 -20.81
N GLY A 203 -12.67 11.41 -21.77
CA GLY A 203 -12.82 12.87 -21.96
C GLY A 203 -13.38 13.62 -20.75
N ASN A 204 -14.03 12.93 -19.81
CA ASN A 204 -14.53 13.50 -18.54
C ASN A 204 -13.71 12.99 -17.33
N TRP A 205 -12.40 12.85 -17.47
CA TRP A 205 -11.53 12.29 -16.43
C TRP A 205 -11.58 13.06 -15.10
N LYS A 206 -11.90 14.35 -15.12
CA LYS A 206 -12.03 15.17 -13.89
C LYS A 206 -13.07 14.62 -12.91
N ARG A 207 -14.09 13.89 -13.40
CA ARG A 207 -15.06 13.20 -12.53
C ARG A 207 -14.43 12.13 -11.65
N PHE A 208 -13.24 11.64 -12.02
CA PHE A 208 -12.51 10.65 -11.25
C PHE A 208 -11.88 11.23 -9.98
N LEU A 209 -11.87 12.56 -9.81
CA LEU A 209 -11.32 13.22 -8.64
C LEU A 209 -12.42 13.83 -7.77
N SER A 210 -12.41 13.55 -6.46
CA SER A 210 -13.41 14.07 -5.52
C SER A 210 -13.20 15.55 -5.22
N ASP A 211 -11.96 15.92 -4.90
CA ASP A 211 -11.57 17.30 -4.55
C ASP A 211 -10.62 17.95 -5.56
N GLY A 212 -10.37 17.28 -6.68
CA GLY A 212 -9.42 17.71 -7.70
C GLY A 212 -8.02 17.10 -7.53
N VAL A 213 -7.78 16.32 -6.46
CA VAL A 213 -6.54 15.55 -6.26
C VAL A 213 -6.83 14.09 -5.92
N HIS A 214 -7.69 13.84 -4.93
CA HIS A 214 -7.98 12.50 -4.45
C HIS A 214 -8.99 11.78 -5.34
N PHE A 215 -8.90 10.45 -5.40
CA PHE A 215 -9.87 9.66 -6.16
C PHE A 215 -11.28 9.78 -5.54
N SER A 216 -12.23 10.04 -6.42
CA SER A 216 -13.65 9.73 -6.18
C SER A 216 -13.91 8.24 -6.34
N ARG A 217 -15.12 7.81 -6.02
CA ARG A 217 -15.53 6.42 -6.23
C ARG A 217 -15.30 5.95 -7.68
N ALA A 218 -15.80 6.71 -8.65
CA ALA A 218 -15.60 6.40 -10.08
C ALA A 218 -14.12 6.40 -10.49
N GLY A 219 -13.30 7.22 -9.83
CA GLY A 219 -11.86 7.28 -10.08
C GLY A 219 -11.13 6.05 -9.59
N SER A 220 -11.48 5.55 -8.41
CA SER A 220 -10.92 4.33 -7.85
C SER A 220 -11.26 3.10 -8.67
N GLU A 221 -12.51 2.99 -9.15
CA GLU A 221 -12.92 1.97 -10.13
C GLU A 221 -12.05 2.02 -11.39
N ARG A 222 -11.91 3.21 -11.99
CA ARG A 222 -11.13 3.37 -13.22
C ARG A 222 -9.65 3.11 -12.98
N PHE A 223 -9.08 3.56 -11.86
CA PHE A 223 -7.71 3.30 -11.49
C PHE A 223 -7.44 1.81 -11.28
N SER A 224 -8.33 1.09 -10.59
CA SER A 224 -8.22 -0.35 -10.41
C SER A 224 -8.26 -1.11 -11.74
N GLN A 225 -9.01 -0.65 -12.75
CA GLN A 225 -8.97 -1.23 -14.11
C GLN A 225 -7.59 -1.09 -14.77
N LEU A 226 -6.86 -0.01 -14.50
CA LEU A 226 -5.49 0.20 -14.97
C LEU A 226 -4.48 -0.63 -14.18
N LEU A 227 -4.66 -0.73 -12.85
CA LEU A 227 -3.72 -1.39 -11.94
C LEU A 227 -3.79 -2.93 -12.02
N LEU A 228 -4.99 -3.50 -11.98
CA LEU A 228 -5.19 -4.95 -11.79
C LEU A 228 -4.52 -5.82 -12.86
N PRO A 229 -4.50 -5.47 -14.17
CA PRO A 229 -3.80 -6.28 -15.17
C PRO A 229 -2.31 -6.43 -14.86
N THR A 230 -1.64 -5.31 -14.56
CA THR A 230 -0.22 -5.30 -14.20
C THR A 230 0.02 -6.01 -12.88
N LEU A 231 -0.80 -5.73 -11.87
CA LEU A 231 -0.68 -6.34 -10.55
C LEU A 231 -0.83 -7.86 -10.61
N LYS A 232 -1.84 -8.38 -11.32
CA LYS A 232 -2.04 -9.83 -11.53
C LYS A 232 -0.85 -10.47 -12.23
N LYS A 233 -0.28 -9.81 -13.25
CA LYS A 233 0.92 -10.30 -13.95
C LYS A 233 2.14 -10.36 -13.03
N VAL A 234 2.36 -9.33 -12.21
CA VAL A 234 3.49 -9.24 -11.27
C VAL A 234 3.36 -10.23 -10.12
N VAL A 235 2.16 -10.36 -9.54
CA VAL A 235 1.87 -11.36 -8.50
C VAL A 235 2.10 -12.75 -9.07
N GLY A 236 1.61 -13.02 -10.28
CA GLY A 236 1.72 -14.31 -10.93
C GLY A 236 0.81 -15.36 -10.30
N PRO A 237 1.08 -16.66 -10.54
CA PRO A 237 0.35 -17.74 -9.89
C PRO A 237 0.56 -17.70 -8.37
N VAL A 238 -0.54 -17.66 -7.63
CA VAL A 238 -0.58 -17.80 -6.17
C VAL A 238 -1.70 -18.77 -5.81
N PRO A 239 -1.48 -19.69 -4.85
CA PRO A 239 -2.48 -20.67 -4.47
C PRO A 239 -3.68 -19.99 -3.83
N ARG A 240 -4.87 -20.56 -4.07
CA ARG A 240 -6.02 -20.24 -3.23
C ARG A 240 -5.81 -20.94 -1.89
N ILE A 241 -5.77 -20.16 -0.81
CA ILE A 241 -5.52 -20.66 0.54
C ILE A 241 -6.76 -21.42 1.03
N PHE A 242 -6.49 -22.64 1.50
CA PHE A 242 -7.44 -23.71 1.80
C PHE A 242 -8.28 -24.18 0.61
N LYS A 243 -8.82 -25.39 0.71
CA LYS A 243 -9.73 -25.95 -0.29
C LYS A 243 -11.07 -25.21 -0.31
N ASP A 244 -11.87 -25.43 -1.35
CA ASP A 244 -13.29 -25.10 -1.25
C ASP A 244 -13.93 -25.95 -0.15
N TYR A 245 -14.92 -25.42 0.56
CA TYR A 245 -15.56 -26.14 1.66
C TYR A 245 -16.23 -27.45 1.19
N ARG A 246 -16.59 -27.54 -0.09
CA ARG A 246 -17.16 -28.73 -0.72
C ARG A 246 -16.15 -29.87 -0.91
N ASP A 247 -14.86 -29.54 -0.94
CA ASP A 247 -13.76 -30.49 -1.15
C ASP A 247 -13.13 -30.97 0.18
N LEU A 248 -13.70 -30.55 1.32
CA LEU A 248 -13.28 -31.02 2.63
C LEU A 248 -13.92 -32.37 2.94
N ASP A 249 -13.15 -33.27 3.55
CA ASP A 249 -13.71 -34.49 4.13
C ASP A 249 -14.62 -34.09 5.30
N ARG A 250 -15.93 -34.26 5.12
CA ARG A 250 -16.94 -33.92 6.14
C ARG A 250 -16.80 -34.76 7.40
N ASN A 251 -16.24 -35.96 7.30
CA ASN A 251 -15.99 -36.83 8.44
C ASN A 251 -14.64 -36.53 9.11
N ASN A 252 -13.77 -35.73 8.46
CA ASN A 252 -12.47 -35.34 8.99
C ASN A 252 -12.01 -33.95 8.53
N VAL A 253 -12.77 -32.93 8.92
CA VAL A 253 -12.53 -31.53 8.54
C VAL A 253 -11.17 -31.04 9.07
N GLY A 254 -10.84 -31.40 10.31
CA GLY A 254 -9.57 -31.01 10.95
C GLY A 254 -8.36 -31.48 10.15
N LYS A 255 -8.34 -32.75 9.73
CA LYS A 255 -7.29 -33.28 8.86
C LYS A 255 -7.23 -32.53 7.52
N SER A 256 -8.38 -32.28 6.89
CA SER A 256 -8.45 -31.59 5.60
C SER A 256 -7.86 -30.16 5.63
N ILE A 257 -7.99 -29.47 6.77
CA ILE A 257 -7.45 -28.12 6.98
C ILE A 257 -5.97 -28.20 7.38
N ASN A 258 -5.63 -29.05 8.37
CA ASN A 258 -4.29 -29.12 8.95
C ASN A 258 -3.24 -29.68 7.98
N GLU A 259 -3.66 -30.54 7.05
CA GLU A 259 -2.77 -31.10 6.02
C GLU A 259 -2.75 -30.27 4.73
N TRP A 260 -3.47 -29.12 4.69
CA TRP A 260 -3.44 -28.27 3.50
C TRP A 260 -2.02 -27.79 3.23
N LYS A 261 -1.60 -27.92 1.98
CA LYS A 261 -0.36 -27.38 1.44
C LYS A 261 -0.66 -26.63 0.16
N PRO A 262 0.08 -25.56 -0.17
CA PRO A 262 -0.05 -24.90 -1.46
C PRO A 262 0.22 -25.93 -2.57
N SER A 263 -0.69 -26.02 -3.53
CA SER A 263 -0.48 -26.80 -4.76
C SER A 263 0.67 -26.17 -5.54
N ASN A 264 1.68 -26.98 -5.89
CA ASN A 264 2.81 -26.59 -6.75
C ASN A 264 2.34 -26.05 -8.11
#